data_AF-A0A7M3X8T6-F1
#
_entry.id   AF-A0A7M3X8T6-F1
#
_cell.length_a   1.000
_cell.length_b   1.000
_cell.length_c   1.000
_cell.angle_alpha   90.00
_cell.angle_beta   90.00
_cell.angle_gamma   90.00
#
_symmetry.space_group_name_H-M   'P 1'
#
loop_
_entity.id
_entity.type
_entity.pdbx_description
1 polymer ?
#
loop_
_entity_poly.entity_id
_entity_poly.type
_entity_poly.pdbx_seq_one_letter_code
_entity_poly.pdbx_strand_id
1 'polypeptide(L)'
;AWNTYKGSGIVIGIVDDGLDWNHPDLDNYYESSLDYDYCSNDGDPTPEPTSTKPRAHGTAAAGVAAGVGNNNIGISGSAPRAGLAGLQLISCSTTDTRESSALSHE
;
A
#
# COMPACT_ATOMS: atom_id res chain seq x y z
N ALA A 1 17.81 -4.56 14.09
CA ALA A 1 17.35 -5.30 12.90
C ALA A 1 18.03 -4.80 11.61
N TRP A 2 17.96 -3.50 11.29
CA TRP A 2 18.42 -2.95 9.99
C TRP A 2 19.87 -3.20 9.56
N ASN A 3 20.79 -3.43 10.49
CA ASN A 3 22.17 -3.81 10.15
C ASN A 3 22.25 -5.17 9.42
N THR A 4 21.19 -5.99 9.51
CA THR A 4 21.13 -7.34 8.95
C THR A 4 19.90 -7.57 8.08
N TYR A 5 18.74 -7.02 8.46
CA TYR A 5 17.45 -7.25 7.78
C TYR A 5 16.73 -5.94 7.50
N LYS A 6 16.32 -5.75 6.24
CA LYS A 6 15.56 -4.58 5.77
C LYS A 6 14.28 -4.92 5.00
N GLY A 7 13.89 -6.19 4.94
CA GLY A 7 12.65 -6.64 4.29
C GLY A 7 12.77 -7.14 2.85
N SER A 8 13.98 -7.21 2.28
CA SER A 8 14.17 -7.68 0.89
C SER A 8 13.58 -9.07 0.65
N GLY A 9 12.79 -9.19 -0.41
CA GLY A 9 12.10 -10.44 -0.80
C GLY A 9 10.79 -10.70 -0.05
N ILE A 10 10.36 -9.77 0.82
CA ILE A 10 9.05 -9.81 1.48
C ILE A 10 8.16 -8.75 0.86
N VAL A 11 6.89 -9.07 0.62
CA VAL A 11 5.86 -8.14 0.17
C VAL A 11 4.90 -7.86 1.32
N ILE A 12 4.51 -6.60 1.49
CA ILE A 12 3.53 -6.15 2.47
C ILE A 12 2.30 -5.64 1.71
N GLY A 13 1.17 -6.35 1.86
CA GLY A 13 -0.13 -5.89 1.35
C GLY A 13 -0.76 -4.87 2.29
N ILE A 14 -1.17 -3.73 1.75
CA ILE A 14 -1.84 -2.65 2.48
C ILE A 14 -3.32 -2.68 2.15
N VAL A 15 -4.13 -3.28 3.04
CA VAL A 15 -5.59 -3.35 2.90
C VAL A 15 -6.23 -2.13 3.55
N ASP A 16 -6.59 -1.11 2.77
CA ASP A 16 -6.98 0.19 3.32
C ASP A 16 -7.87 1.03 2.37
N ASP A 17 -7.81 2.36 2.48
CA ASP A 17 -8.58 3.33 1.69
C ASP A 17 -7.94 3.69 0.34
N GLY A 18 -6.79 3.11 0.03
CA GLY A 18 -6.02 3.29 -1.21
C GLY A 18 -4.52 3.39 -0.91
N LEU A 19 -3.68 3.26 -1.93
CA LEU A 19 -2.23 3.43 -1.82
C LEU A 19 -1.74 4.23 -3.02
N ASP A 20 -1.18 5.40 -2.77
CA ASP A 20 -0.49 6.21 -3.79
C ASP A 20 0.84 5.51 -4.15
N TRP A 21 0.74 4.51 -5.01
CA TRP A 21 1.83 3.60 -5.33
C TRP A 21 2.96 4.30 -6.08
N ASN A 22 2.64 5.38 -6.77
CA ASN A 22 3.59 6.23 -7.47
C ASN A 22 4.17 7.36 -6.57
N HIS A 23 3.94 7.31 -5.25
CA HIS A 23 4.55 8.25 -4.31
C HIS A 23 6.09 8.10 -4.36
N PRO A 24 6.86 9.19 -4.48
CA PRO A 24 8.31 9.10 -4.72
C PRO A 24 9.13 8.50 -3.55
N ASP A 25 8.51 8.35 -2.38
CA ASP A 25 9.08 7.67 -1.22
C ASP A 25 8.70 6.17 -1.10
N LEU A 26 7.87 5.65 -2.03
CA LEU A 26 7.31 4.28 -2.02
C LEU A 26 7.56 3.48 -3.32
N ASP A 27 7.67 4.15 -4.47
CA ASP A 27 7.63 3.54 -5.82
C ASP A 27 8.71 2.47 -6.12
N ASN A 28 9.85 2.49 -5.41
CA ASN A 28 11.02 1.66 -5.76
C ASN A 28 10.81 0.14 -5.68
N TYR A 29 9.80 -0.34 -4.96
CA TYR A 29 9.56 -1.77 -4.73
C TYR A 29 8.07 -2.13 -4.82
N TYR A 30 7.28 -1.34 -5.55
CA TYR A 30 5.86 -1.62 -5.69
C TYR A 30 5.61 -2.86 -6.58
N GLU A 31 4.72 -3.74 -6.14
CA GLU A 31 4.39 -5.01 -6.81
C GLU A 31 2.99 -4.91 -7.43
N SER A 32 2.89 -4.28 -8.61
CA SER A 32 1.60 -4.03 -9.27
C SER A 32 0.87 -5.28 -9.76
N SER A 33 1.52 -6.44 -9.83
CA SER A 33 0.81 -7.68 -10.14
C SER A 33 -0.04 -8.21 -8.96
N LEU A 34 0.10 -7.60 -7.77
CA LEU A 34 -0.54 -8.00 -6.52
C LEU A 34 -1.47 -6.91 -5.97
N ASP A 35 -1.71 -5.85 -6.76
CA ASP A 35 -2.60 -4.76 -6.36
C ASP A 35 -4.04 -5.01 -6.83
N TYR A 36 -4.98 -4.38 -6.12
CA TYR A 36 -6.38 -4.44 -6.49
C TYR A 36 -7.21 -3.35 -5.81
N ASP A 37 -8.16 -2.76 -6.54
CA ASP A 37 -9.25 -1.98 -5.98
C ASP A 37 -10.54 -2.80 -5.94
N TYR A 38 -10.97 -3.19 -4.73
CA TYR A 38 -12.22 -3.92 -4.52
C TYR A 38 -13.47 -3.02 -4.64
N CYS A 39 -13.29 -1.71 -4.63
CA CYS A 39 -14.38 -0.75 -4.81
C CYS A 39 -14.74 -0.58 -6.28
N SER A 40 -13.74 -0.44 -7.16
CA SER A 40 -13.92 -0.29 -8.61
C SER A 40 -13.79 -1.60 -9.40
N ASN A 41 -13.24 -2.65 -8.77
CA ASN A 41 -12.92 -3.96 -9.36
C ASN A 41 -11.90 -3.89 -10.50
N ASP A 42 -10.80 -3.17 -10.30
CA ASP A 42 -9.67 -3.06 -11.22
C ASP A 42 -8.32 -3.19 -10.48
N GLY A 43 -7.22 -3.16 -11.23
CA GLY A 43 -5.85 -3.24 -10.70
C GLY A 43 -5.22 -1.86 -10.50
N ASP A 44 -5.95 -0.93 -9.88
CA ASP A 44 -5.41 0.38 -9.53
C ASP A 44 -5.93 0.85 -8.17
N PRO A 45 -5.16 0.67 -7.08
CA PRO A 45 -5.58 1.08 -5.73
C PRO A 45 -5.35 2.58 -5.47
N THR A 46 -5.23 3.40 -6.51
CA THR A 46 -4.95 4.84 -6.36
C THR A 46 -6.02 5.49 -5.47
N PRO A 47 -5.62 6.19 -4.40
CA PRO A 47 -6.56 6.82 -3.50
C PRO A 47 -7.33 7.94 -4.20
N GLU A 48 -8.65 8.02 -3.96
CA GLU A 48 -9.49 9.04 -4.57
C GLU A 48 -9.06 10.46 -4.12
N PRO A 49 -8.61 11.33 -5.04
CA PRO A 49 -8.01 12.61 -4.69
C PRO A 49 -9.04 13.70 -4.32
N THR A 50 -10.33 13.50 -4.60
CA THR A 50 -11.32 14.59 -4.69
C THR A 50 -12.31 14.71 -3.53
N SER A 51 -12.10 14.02 -2.40
CA SER A 51 -13.04 14.10 -1.28
C SER A 51 -12.62 15.12 -0.21
N THR A 52 -13.59 15.66 0.52
CA THR A 52 -13.36 16.48 1.74
C THR A 52 -12.67 15.71 2.87
N LYS A 53 -12.42 14.40 2.68
CA LYS A 53 -11.70 13.49 3.57
C LYS A 53 -10.69 12.66 2.75
N PRO A 54 -9.49 13.20 2.46
CA PRO A 54 -8.54 12.54 1.58
C PRO A 54 -8.28 11.10 2.03
N ARG A 55 -8.28 10.17 1.07
CA ARG A 55 -8.01 8.74 1.28
C ARG A 55 -6.52 8.50 1.43
N ALA A 56 -5.96 9.06 2.51
CA ALA A 56 -4.51 9.13 2.73
C ALA A 56 -4.01 8.09 3.74
N HIS A 57 -4.89 7.31 4.35
CA HIS A 57 -4.53 6.43 5.45
C HIS A 57 -3.66 5.27 4.96
N GLY A 58 -4.01 4.62 3.85
CA GLY A 58 -3.22 3.52 3.29
C GLY A 58 -1.84 3.96 2.82
N THR A 59 -1.70 5.12 2.15
CA THR A 59 -0.39 5.69 1.79
C THR A 59 0.47 5.99 3.03
N ALA A 60 -0.11 6.55 4.09
CA ALA A 60 0.61 6.83 5.33
C ALA A 60 1.05 5.53 6.03
N ALA A 61 0.19 4.51 6.07
CA ALA A 61 0.50 3.19 6.61
C ALA A 61 1.62 2.50 5.81
N ALA A 62 1.56 2.58 4.47
CA ALA A 62 2.60 2.07 3.58
C ALA A 62 3.97 2.72 3.85
N GLY A 63 4.00 4.03 4.09
CA GLY A 63 5.22 4.73 4.52
C GLY A 63 5.81 4.15 5.80
N VAL A 64 4.99 4.02 6.85
CA VAL A 64 5.44 3.42 8.13
C VAL A 64 5.97 2.00 7.93
N ALA A 65 5.32 1.21 7.08
CA ALA A 65 5.74 -0.16 6.77
C ALA A 65 7.06 -0.20 6.01
N ALA A 66 7.18 0.50 4.87
CA ALA A 66 8.24 0.27 3.89
C ALA A 66 8.70 1.51 3.11
N GLY A 67 8.54 2.73 3.66
CA GLY A 67 9.18 3.93 3.07
C GLY A 67 10.67 3.70 2.82
N VAL A 68 11.15 4.05 1.63
CA VAL A 68 12.44 3.61 1.07
C VAL A 68 13.62 3.99 1.97
N GLY A 69 13.60 5.20 2.55
CA GLY A 69 14.67 5.73 3.37
C GLY A 69 16.00 5.93 2.63
N ASN A 70 16.86 6.81 3.15
CA ASN A 70 18.16 7.15 2.52
C ASN A 70 18.07 7.61 1.05
N ASN A 71 16.91 8.11 0.61
CA ASN A 71 16.63 8.69 -0.71
C ASN A 71 16.42 10.22 -0.65
N ASN A 72 16.64 10.84 0.51
CA ASN A 72 16.41 12.27 0.77
C ASN A 72 14.94 12.73 0.66
N ILE A 73 13.98 11.81 0.72
CA ILE A 73 12.55 12.09 0.67
C ILE A 73 11.91 11.52 1.94
N GLY A 74 10.89 12.22 2.47
CA GLY A 74 10.00 11.67 3.50
C GLY A 74 10.70 11.01 4.69
N ILE A 75 10.46 9.71 4.86
CA ILE A 75 10.83 8.93 6.05
C ILE A 75 11.49 7.59 5.67
N SER A 76 11.81 6.77 6.67
CA SER A 76 12.24 5.39 6.45
C SER A 76 11.27 4.47 7.17
N GLY A 77 10.65 3.55 6.43
CA GLY A 77 9.75 2.55 6.98
C GLY A 77 10.49 1.49 7.78
N SER A 78 9.74 0.68 8.53
CA SER A 78 10.28 -0.43 9.34
C SER A 78 11.02 -1.48 8.50
N ALA A 79 10.55 -1.72 7.27
CA ALA A 79 11.12 -2.65 6.29
C ALA A 79 11.39 -1.92 4.97
N PRO A 80 12.41 -1.03 4.90
CA PRO A 80 12.60 -0.09 3.78
C PRO A 80 13.00 -0.73 2.44
N ARG A 81 13.15 -2.07 2.40
CA ARG A 81 13.41 -2.84 1.18
C ARG A 81 12.37 -3.94 0.96
N ALA A 82 11.26 -3.92 1.69
CA ALA A 82 10.11 -4.76 1.39
C ALA A 82 9.36 -4.20 0.18
N GLY A 83 8.75 -5.10 -0.60
CA GLY A 83 7.78 -4.69 -1.61
C GLY A 83 6.46 -4.27 -0.98
N LEU A 84 5.71 -3.45 -1.69
CA LEU A 84 4.37 -3.02 -1.29
C LEU A 84 3.36 -3.40 -2.36
N ALA A 85 2.16 -3.80 -1.94
CA ALA A 85 1.00 -3.95 -2.81
C ALA A 85 -0.20 -3.23 -2.17
N GLY A 86 -0.98 -2.51 -2.97
CA GLY A 86 -2.15 -1.79 -2.48
C GLY A 86 -3.43 -2.60 -2.70
N LEU A 87 -4.22 -2.78 -1.65
CA LEU A 87 -5.51 -3.45 -1.69
C LEU A 87 -6.58 -2.48 -1.17
N GLN A 88 -7.24 -1.77 -2.08
CA GLN A 88 -8.23 -0.77 -1.69
C GLN A 88 -9.57 -1.45 -1.36
N LEU A 89 -9.99 -1.35 -0.09
CA LEU A 89 -11.17 -2.05 0.44
C LEU A 89 -12.18 -1.10 1.10
N ILE A 90 -11.69 -0.11 1.84
CA ILE A 90 -12.53 0.74 2.73
C ILE A 90 -12.73 2.17 2.22
N SER A 91 -12.52 2.40 0.92
CA SER A 91 -12.91 3.65 0.24
C SER A 91 -14.41 3.68 -0.12
N CYS A 92 -15.07 2.51 -0.12
CA CYS A 92 -16.48 2.31 -0.40
C CYS A 92 -17.16 1.38 0.65
N SER A 93 -18.46 1.14 0.52
CA SER A 93 -19.15 0.15 1.36
C SER A 93 -18.64 -1.26 1.10
N THR A 94 -18.49 -2.05 2.15
CA THR A 94 -17.97 -3.43 2.11
C THR A 94 -19.05 -4.47 2.43
N THR A 95 -18.86 -5.70 1.96
CA THR A 95 -19.64 -6.90 2.30
C THR A 95 -18.69 -7.99 2.79
N ASP A 96 -19.19 -8.96 3.56
CA ASP A 96 -18.38 -10.09 4.04
C ASP A 96 -17.64 -10.82 2.91
N THR A 97 -18.25 -10.96 1.74
CA THR A 97 -17.61 -11.59 0.57
C THR A 97 -16.46 -10.73 0.05
N ARG A 98 -16.63 -9.40 -0.02
CA ARG A 98 -15.57 -8.48 -0.47
C ARG A 98 -14.40 -8.46 0.51
N GLU A 99 -14.68 -8.38 1.81
CA GLU A 99 -13.68 -8.51 2.87
C GLU A 99 -12.92 -9.83 2.78
N SER A 100 -13.64 -10.95 2.59
CA SER A 100 -13.02 -12.25 2.43
C SER A 100 -12.08 -12.28 1.23
N SER A 101 -12.50 -11.76 0.07
CA SER A 101 -11.65 -11.73 -1.13
C SER A 101 -10.39 -10.88 -0.93
N ALA A 102 -10.51 -9.72 -0.28
CA ALA A 102 -9.37 -8.85 0.02
C ALA A 102 -8.36 -9.50 0.95
N LEU A 103 -8.82 -10.22 1.98
CA LEU A 103 -7.95 -10.88 2.95
C LEU A 103 -7.35 -12.20 2.45
N SER A 104 -7.87 -12.76 1.36
CA SER A 104 -7.35 -13.97 0.70
C SER A 104 -6.67 -13.69 -0.64
N HIS A 105 -6.36 -12.43 -0.95
CA HIS A 105 -5.69 -12.04 -2.20
C HIS A 105 -4.27 -12.62 -2.29
N GLU A 106 -3.89 -13.11 -3.47
CA GLU A 106 -2.61 -13.76 -3.74
C GLU A 106 -2.03 -13.38 -5.11
#